data_AF-A0A967GHE3-F1
#
_entry.id   AF-A0A967GHE3-F1
#
_cell.length_a   1.000
_cell.length_b   1.000
_cell.length_c   1.000
_cell.angle_alpha   90.00
_cell.angle_beta   90.00
_cell.angle_gamma   90.00
#
_symmetry.space_group_name_H-M   'P 1'
#
loop_
_entity.id
_entity.type
_entity.pdbx_description
1 polymer ?
#
loop_
_entity_poly.entity_id
_entity_poly.type
_entity_poly.pdbx_seq_one_letter_code
_entity_poly.pdbx_strand_id
1 'polypeptide(L)'
;MVSTVQRTLRTCIPYVGTGLHSGCRIGMLVRPAEVNTGVRFLRKDVPTGRGVIPGLWHHVVGTELGTTVANEFGVSVATIEHLMAALHGCGIDNAVVELDGPEVPILDG
;
A
#
# COMPACT_ATOMS: atom_id res chain seq x y z
N MET A 1 -12.17 22.79 5.57
CA MET A 1 -10.81 23.21 5.95
C MET A 1 -9.90 22.01 5.86
N VAL A 2 -8.86 22.07 5.02
CA VAL A 2 -7.79 21.06 5.04
C VAL A 2 -6.99 21.29 6.32
N SER A 3 -6.86 20.26 7.16
CA SER A 3 -6.01 20.28 8.35
C SER A 3 -4.56 20.55 7.94
N THR A 4 -3.88 21.48 8.60
CA THR A 4 -2.46 21.78 8.33
C THR A 4 -1.51 20.77 8.95
N VAL A 5 -2.01 19.86 9.79
CA VAL A 5 -1.22 18.82 10.46
C VAL A 5 -1.39 17.51 9.72
N GLN A 6 -0.26 16.84 9.43
CA GLN A 6 -0.26 15.51 8.85
C GLN A 6 -0.88 14.48 9.80
N ARG A 7 -1.53 13.47 9.23
CA ARG A 7 -2.26 12.43 9.92
C ARG A 7 -1.70 11.05 9.59
N THR A 8 -1.80 10.18 10.57
CA THR A 8 -1.36 8.78 10.51
C THR A 8 -2.38 7.93 11.28
N LEU A 9 -2.28 6.61 11.17
CA LEU A 9 -3.15 5.72 11.93
C LEU A 9 -2.83 5.80 13.43
N ARG A 10 -3.84 5.58 14.29
CA ARG A 10 -3.63 5.49 15.74
C ARG A 10 -2.99 4.15 16.14
N THR A 11 -3.44 3.08 15.50
CA THR A 11 -3.05 1.70 15.74
C THR A 11 -2.98 0.96 14.42
N CYS A 12 -2.26 -0.17 14.39
CA CYS A 12 -2.22 -1.00 13.20
C CYS A 12 -3.58 -1.65 12.90
N ILE A 13 -3.89 -1.83 11.61
CA ILE A 13 -5.10 -2.51 11.13
C ILE A 13 -4.68 -3.76 10.35
N PRO A 14 -4.87 -4.96 10.90
CA PRO A 14 -4.61 -6.21 10.19
C PRO A 14 -5.78 -6.60 9.30
N TYR A 15 -5.47 -7.19 8.15
CA TYR A 15 -6.46 -7.79 7.26
C TYR A 15 -5.85 -9.00 6.53
N VAL A 16 -6.66 -10.02 6.24
CA VAL A 16 -6.25 -11.15 5.40
C VAL A 16 -7.33 -11.35 4.35
N GLY A 17 -6.95 -11.38 3.09
CA GLY A 17 -7.88 -11.57 1.98
C GLY A 17 -7.21 -12.14 0.75
N THR A 18 -7.92 -12.10 -0.37
CA THR A 18 -7.44 -12.63 -1.65
C THR A 18 -7.17 -11.47 -2.61
N GLY A 19 -6.05 -11.51 -3.35
CA GLY A 19 -5.82 -10.60 -4.47
C GLY A 19 -6.76 -10.91 -5.63
N LEU A 20 -7.29 -9.89 -6.30
CA LEU A 20 -8.27 -10.05 -7.39
C LEU A 20 -7.66 -10.79 -8.58
N HIS A 21 -6.46 -10.37 -8.98
CA HIS A 21 -5.82 -10.87 -10.19
C HIS A 21 -4.85 -12.01 -9.92
N SER A 22 -4.14 -11.96 -8.80
CA SER A 22 -3.19 -13.00 -8.40
C SER A 22 -3.86 -14.24 -7.83
N GLY A 23 -5.08 -14.13 -7.29
CA GLY A 23 -5.75 -15.20 -6.53
C GLY A 23 -5.01 -15.61 -5.25
N CYS A 24 -3.94 -14.89 -4.86
CA CYS A 24 -3.13 -15.23 -3.71
C CYS A 24 -3.84 -14.83 -2.42
N ARG A 25 -3.68 -15.65 -1.36
CA ARG A 25 -4.09 -15.27 0.00
C ARG A 25 -2.99 -14.41 0.62
N ILE A 26 -3.34 -13.17 0.98
CA ILE A 26 -2.40 -12.12 1.36
C ILE A 26 -2.77 -11.58 2.74
N GLY A 27 -1.81 -11.60 3.65
CA GLY A 27 -1.81 -10.87 4.90
C GLY A 27 -1.34 -9.42 4.69
N MET A 28 -2.23 -8.49 5.00
CA MET A 28 -1.99 -7.05 4.96
C MET A 28 -1.99 -6.46 6.37
N LEU A 29 -1.08 -5.53 6.64
CA LEU A 29 -1.07 -4.74 7.87
C LEU A 29 -0.83 -3.27 7.54
N VAL A 30 -1.84 -2.42 7.78
CA VAL A 30 -1.69 -0.96 7.64
C VAL A 30 -1.22 -0.40 8.98
N ARG A 31 -0.06 0.26 8.99
CA ARG A 31 0.62 0.73 10.20
C ARG A 31 0.74 2.24 10.25
N PRO A 32 0.74 2.84 11.46
CA PRO A 32 1.18 4.21 11.64
C PRO A 32 2.60 4.39 11.07
N ALA A 33 2.82 5.54 10.46
CA ALA A 33 4.12 5.98 9.99
C ALA A 33 4.45 7.39 10.48
N GLU A 34 5.75 7.69 10.51
CA GLU A 34 6.31 8.99 10.90
C GLU A 34 5.90 10.10 9.93
N VAL A 35 6.02 11.34 10.39
CA VAL A 35 5.78 12.54 9.57
C VAL A 35 6.66 12.52 8.29
N ASN A 36 6.09 12.97 7.18
CA ASN A 36 6.71 13.00 5.85
C ASN A 36 7.07 11.63 5.26
N THR A 37 6.54 10.54 5.81
CA THR A 37 6.72 9.20 5.22
C THR A 37 5.94 9.07 3.91
N GLY A 38 4.76 9.69 3.84
CA GLY A 38 3.76 9.40 2.82
C GLY A 38 3.16 7.99 3.01
N VAL A 39 2.47 7.49 1.98
CA VAL A 39 2.06 6.08 1.92
C VAL A 39 3.16 5.25 1.27
N ARG A 40 3.61 4.19 1.95
CA ARG A 40 4.59 3.24 1.43
C ARG A 40 4.08 1.82 1.56
N PHE A 41 4.34 1.01 0.56
CA PHE A 41 4.11 -0.43 0.63
C PHE A 41 5.40 -1.14 1.07
N LEU A 42 5.27 -2.20 1.86
CA LEU A 42 6.36 -3.05 2.29
C LEU A 42 6.03 -4.52 2.00
N ARG A 43 6.64 -5.08 0.95
CA ARG A 43 6.63 -6.52 0.68
C ARG A 43 7.53 -7.24 1.68
N LYS A 44 6.95 -8.04 2.57
CA LYS A 44 7.69 -8.81 3.61
C LYS A 44 8.19 -10.16 3.11
N ASP A 45 7.63 -10.63 2.01
CA ASP A 45 7.95 -11.89 1.35
C ASP A 45 9.15 -11.78 0.38
N VAL A 46 9.74 -10.59 0.23
CA VAL A 46 10.93 -10.36 -0.60
C VAL A 46 12.19 -10.12 0.25
N PRO A 47 13.41 -10.24 -0.32
CA PRO A 47 14.65 -10.04 0.43
C PRO A 47 14.70 -8.71 1.18
N THR A 48 15.23 -8.75 2.41
CA THR A 48 15.39 -7.58 3.27
C THR A 48 16.12 -6.45 2.54
N GLY A 49 15.62 -5.22 2.70
CA GLY A 49 16.17 -4.03 2.05
C GLY A 49 15.62 -3.75 0.65
N ARG A 50 14.82 -4.66 0.05
CA ARG A 50 14.25 -4.47 -1.30
C ARG A 50 12.73 -4.34 -1.33
N GLY A 51 12.06 -4.50 -0.19
CA GLY A 51 10.60 -4.59 -0.13
C GLY A 51 9.85 -3.26 -0.04
N VAL A 52 10.53 -2.13 0.13
CA VAL A 52 9.87 -0.82 0.26
C VAL A 52 9.54 -0.27 -1.12
N ILE A 53 8.27 0.04 -1.36
CA ILE A 53 7.78 0.64 -2.62
C ILE A 53 7.00 1.92 -2.31
N PRO A 54 7.43 3.09 -2.81
CA PRO A 54 6.71 4.34 -2.62
C PRO A 54 5.34 4.35 -3.32
N GLY A 55 4.29 4.75 -2.62
CA GLY A 55 2.96 4.99 -3.20
C GLY A 55 2.86 6.34 -3.91
N LEU A 56 3.79 6.61 -4.83
CA LEU A 56 3.90 7.87 -5.56
C LEU A 56 3.60 7.68 -7.05
N TRP A 57 3.01 8.70 -7.67
CA TRP A 57 2.55 8.62 -9.07
C TRP A 57 3.66 8.29 -10.08
N HIS A 58 4.89 8.75 -9.85
CA HIS A 58 6.03 8.49 -10.74
C HIS A 58 6.65 7.10 -10.54
N HIS A 59 6.17 6.32 -9.56
CA HIS A 59 6.49 4.91 -9.38
C HIS A 59 5.46 3.98 -10.03
N VAL A 60 4.41 4.52 -10.66
CA VAL A 60 3.41 3.71 -11.38
C VAL A 60 4.06 3.11 -12.62
N VAL A 61 4.00 1.78 -12.72
CA VAL A 61 4.57 0.99 -13.82
C VAL A 61 3.51 0.23 -14.62
N GLY A 62 2.26 0.22 -14.17
CA GLY A 62 1.16 -0.43 -14.86
C GLY A 62 -0.20 0.11 -14.43
N THR A 63 -1.12 0.17 -15.39
CA THR A 63 -2.53 0.58 -15.20
C THR A 63 -3.51 -0.44 -15.77
N GLU A 64 -3.00 -1.58 -16.24
CA GLU A 64 -3.82 -2.70 -16.71
C GLU A 64 -4.34 -3.46 -15.49
N LEU A 65 -5.66 -3.66 -15.42
CA LEU A 65 -6.29 -4.37 -14.30
C LEU A 65 -6.01 -3.72 -12.93
N GLY A 66 -5.84 -2.39 -12.91
CA GLY A 66 -5.59 -1.63 -11.69
C GLY A 66 -4.24 -0.91 -11.70
N THR A 67 -3.93 -0.22 -10.61
CA THR A 67 -2.70 0.58 -10.47
C THR A 67 -1.60 -0.26 -9.82
N THR A 68 -0.47 -0.37 -10.53
CA THR A 68 0.72 -1.06 -10.04
C THR A 68 1.86 -0.07 -9.85
N VAL A 69 2.47 -0.08 -8.67
CA VAL A 69 3.70 0.66 -8.36
C VAL A 69 4.87 -0.29 -8.19
N ALA A 70 6.07 0.17 -8.56
CA ALA A 70 7.30 -0.59 -8.36
C ALA A 70 8.46 0.28 -7.86
N ASN A 71 9.43 -0.36 -7.23
CA ASN A 71 10.69 0.27 -6.83
C ASN A 71 11.82 -0.03 -7.84
N GLU A 72 12.99 0.54 -7.59
CA GLU A 72 14.20 0.39 -8.40
C GLU A 72 14.73 -1.06 -8.47
N PHE A 73 14.31 -1.94 -7.56
CA PHE A 73 14.66 -3.36 -7.57
C PHE A 73 13.68 -4.22 -8.41
N GLY A 74 12.66 -3.60 -9.03
CA GLY A 74 11.62 -4.31 -9.77
C GLY A 74 10.59 -5.00 -8.88
N VAL A 75 10.60 -4.76 -7.57
CA VAL A 75 9.55 -5.27 -6.67
C VAL A 75 8.32 -4.38 -6.83
N SER A 76 7.16 -4.99 -7.02
CA SER A 76 5.90 -4.29 -7.25
C SER A 76 4.78 -4.69 -6.28
N VAL A 77 3.78 -3.80 -6.21
CA VAL A 77 2.46 -4.07 -5.62
C VAL A 77 1.39 -3.56 -6.58
N ALA A 78 0.45 -4.44 -6.92
CA ALA A 78 -0.69 -4.16 -7.78
C ALA A 78 -1.97 -3.86 -6.99
N THR A 79 -2.98 -3.31 -7.70
CA THR A 79 -4.34 -3.05 -7.20
C THR A 79 -4.36 -2.09 -6.00
N ILE A 80 -3.48 -1.08 -5.99
CA ILE A 80 -3.33 -0.17 -4.83
C ILE A 80 -4.45 0.87 -4.72
N GLU A 81 -5.19 1.12 -5.79
CA GLU A 81 -6.04 2.29 -5.98
C GLU A 81 -7.17 2.42 -4.96
N HIS A 82 -7.85 1.34 -4.59
CA HIS A 82 -8.96 1.39 -3.64
C HIS A 82 -8.46 1.69 -2.23
N LEU A 83 -7.35 1.06 -1.81
CA LEU A 83 -6.73 1.37 -0.52
C LEU A 83 -6.22 2.80 -0.48
N MET A 84 -5.56 3.27 -1.54
CA MET A 84 -5.09 4.66 -1.65
C MET A 84 -6.27 5.65 -1.59
N ALA A 85 -7.38 5.36 -2.26
CA ALA A 85 -8.60 6.16 -2.21
C ALA A 85 -9.20 6.21 -0.80
N ALA A 86 -9.26 5.07 -0.10
CA ALA A 86 -9.76 4.99 1.27
C ALA A 86 -8.88 5.77 2.27
N LEU A 87 -7.55 5.64 2.16
CA LEU A 87 -6.61 6.41 2.98
C LEU A 87 -6.77 7.91 2.73
N HIS A 88 -6.87 8.32 1.47
CA HIS A 88 -7.09 9.72 1.09
C HIS A 88 -8.44 10.24 1.61
N GLY A 89 -9.52 9.48 1.44
CA GLY A 89 -10.85 9.83 1.93
C GLY A 89 -10.92 9.96 3.45
N CYS A 90 -10.12 9.18 4.18
CA CYS A 90 -9.95 9.30 5.64
C CYS A 90 -9.00 10.46 6.05
N GLY A 91 -8.34 11.09 5.08
CA GLY A 91 -7.32 12.11 5.32
C GLY A 91 -6.08 11.56 6.03
N ILE A 92 -5.63 10.35 5.68
CA ILE A 92 -4.38 9.77 6.17
C ILE A 92 -3.24 10.20 5.23
N ASP A 93 -2.24 10.89 5.77
CA ASP A 93 -1.07 11.36 5.01
C ASP A 93 0.07 10.35 5.05
N ASN A 94 0.25 9.67 6.19
CA ASN A 94 1.38 8.76 6.43
C ASN A 94 0.90 7.37 6.84
N ALA A 95 1.36 6.34 6.13
CA ALA A 95 1.10 4.94 6.47
C ALA A 95 2.15 4.01 5.85
N VAL A 96 2.47 2.91 6.54
CA VAL A 96 3.19 1.78 5.95
C VAL A 96 2.21 0.62 5.79
N VAL A 97 2.01 0.17 4.56
CA VAL A 97 1.16 -0.96 4.20
C VAL A 97 2.05 -2.18 3.98
N GLU A 98 2.12 -3.07 4.98
CA GLU A 98 2.85 -4.32 4.84
C GLU A 98 2.00 -5.37 4.12
N LEU A 99 2.61 -6.13 3.23
CA LEU A 99 2.00 -7.22 2.46
C LEU A 99 2.95 -8.42 2.42
N ASP A 100 2.42 -9.63 2.42
CA ASP A 100 3.17 -10.87 2.14
C ASP A 100 2.84 -11.46 0.76
N GLY A 101 2.34 -10.60 -0.16
CA GLY A 101 2.05 -10.96 -1.54
C GLY A 101 2.05 -9.75 -2.47
N PRO A 102 1.93 -9.99 -3.79
CA PRO A 102 2.20 -8.97 -4.82
C PRO A 102 1.06 -7.98 -5.07
N GLU A 103 -0.05 -8.09 -4.33
CA GLU A 103 -1.28 -7.38 -4.62
C GLU A 103 -1.95 -6.93 -3.31
N VAL A 104 -2.62 -5.79 -3.32
CA VAL A 104 -3.53 -5.44 -2.22
C VAL A 104 -4.76 -6.36 -2.29
N PRO A 105 -5.23 -6.96 -1.18
CA PRO A 105 -6.45 -7.76 -1.19
C PRO A 105 -7.66 -6.99 -1.71
N ILE A 106 -8.55 -7.64 -2.46
CA ILE A 106 -9.68 -6.96 -3.12
C ILE A 106 -10.84 -6.60 -2.19
N LEU A 107 -10.91 -7.24 -1.01
CA LEU A 107 -12.05 -7.13 -0.11
C LEU A 107 -13.37 -7.49 -0.84
N ASP A 108 -14.26 -6.52 -1.02
CA ASP A 108 -15.57 -6.63 -1.65
C ASP A 108 -15.68 -5.89 -2.99
N GLY A 109 -14.59 -5.29 -3.49
CA GLY A 109 -14.59 -4.56 -4.76
C GLY A 109 -13.24 -4.00 -5.16
#